data_AF-A0A850G6B5-F1
#
_entry.id   AF-A0A850G6B5-F1
#
_cell.length_a   1.000
_cell.length_b   1.000
_cell.length_c   1.000
_cell.angle_alpha   90.00
_cell.angle_beta   90.00
_cell.angle_gamma   90.00
#
_symmetry.space_group_name_H-M   'P 1'
#
loop_
_entity.id
_entity.type
_entity.pdbx_description
1 polymer ?
#
loop_
_entity_poly.entity_id
_entity_poly.type
_entity_poly.pdbx_seq_one_letter_code
_entity_poly.pdbx_strand_id
1 'polypeptide(L)'
;MQILIDRTSPLLFLPLATLVACVLPDKSIGDDPVSDGTGTTSTDSGDADSDDADSDSDSGDTDSDSSATNSTDSADDGDPCFGPDLSPAQDEDCDDVALACDNATSHFNPSQLDQDGDELGDVADLCPLLHDGIYASTTDQDGDGIGDACDRCPFEPEHYRVDTIEDPRLWVRNTPWTGDADQDGVGDVCDNCVAVANCQGYDADNPPEHGTLADDGTGQDCQQDADGDGIGDACEGSTLPGAAGPVGFAGSDDFDQDGLSNLEDLCPRIPVAALACASDEDCPDATSCTAAGVCNHADRDSDFVGDVCDTCPGSANPMQVAAAGMAIDDADGDFVGAACETNSACAERSDPAPIGFYDVAVDGRCCVTLYPGDGELHTPLGVPVVRECSEADEQQGLCTSLTGPTLATPGAVELPPGCEQALADAGVDAATALTLTDVGDDPLALWSHACLLPQHDQDFDGVGDACDLCMFAFDPSNTIYVDEQAMAWPNAGAACNGAFSPTLVRGAACWSE
;
A
#
# COMPACT_ATOMS: atom_id res chain seq x y z
N MET A 1 51.44 -38.40 -11.13
CA MET A 1 51.58 -39.41 -10.07
C MET A 1 50.16 -39.63 -9.54
N GLN A 2 49.52 -40.70 -10.01
CA GLN A 2 48.16 -41.09 -9.60
C GLN A 2 48.16 -41.49 -8.13
N ILE A 3 47.23 -40.96 -7.34
CA ILE A 3 46.75 -41.59 -6.12
C ILE A 3 45.23 -41.56 -6.18
N LEU A 4 44.67 -42.73 -6.53
CA LEU A 4 43.30 -43.12 -6.28
C LEU A 4 43.11 -43.33 -4.78
N ILE A 5 42.08 -42.74 -4.19
CA ILE A 5 41.47 -43.26 -2.96
C ILE A 5 39.98 -43.43 -3.23
N ASP A 6 39.63 -44.70 -3.36
CA ASP A 6 38.29 -45.26 -3.42
C ASP A 6 37.67 -45.22 -2.01
N ARG A 7 36.50 -44.59 -1.88
CA ARG A 7 35.59 -44.78 -0.74
C ARG A 7 34.14 -44.70 -1.20
N THR A 8 33.56 -45.87 -1.42
CA THR A 8 32.13 -46.14 -1.47
C THR A 8 31.46 -45.75 -0.15
N SER A 9 30.50 -44.82 -0.20
CA SER A 9 29.49 -44.59 0.85
C SER A 9 28.10 -44.91 0.29
N PRO A 10 27.18 -45.47 1.11
CA PRO A 10 25.92 -46.00 0.63
C PRO A 10 24.92 -44.86 0.36
N LEU A 11 24.20 -44.99 -0.76
CA LEU A 11 23.01 -44.20 -1.08
C LEU A 11 21.98 -44.38 0.04
N LEU A 12 21.80 -43.35 0.86
CA LEU A 12 20.59 -43.18 1.67
C LEU A 12 19.51 -42.66 0.72
N PHE A 13 18.53 -43.51 0.39
CA PHE A 13 17.29 -43.06 -0.22
C PHE A 13 16.54 -42.23 0.83
N LEU A 14 16.51 -40.90 0.66
CA LEU A 14 15.46 -40.09 1.28
C LEU A 14 14.13 -40.42 0.62
N PRO A 15 13.03 -40.58 1.39
CA PRO A 15 11.72 -40.72 0.80
C PRO A 15 11.36 -39.41 0.10
N LEU A 16 10.82 -39.53 -1.11
CA LEU A 16 10.16 -38.46 -1.85
C LEU A 16 9.21 -37.76 -0.88
N ALA A 17 9.47 -36.50 -0.54
CA ALA A 17 8.47 -35.65 0.08
C ALA A 17 7.28 -35.64 -0.88
N THR A 18 6.14 -36.11 -0.40
CA THR A 18 4.85 -35.84 -1.04
C THR A 18 4.76 -34.32 -1.13
N LEU A 19 4.89 -33.75 -2.34
CA LEU A 19 4.36 -32.42 -2.60
C LEU A 19 2.88 -32.49 -2.23
N VAL A 20 2.52 -31.87 -1.11
CA VAL A 20 1.16 -31.45 -0.87
C VAL A 20 0.98 -30.30 -1.84
N ALA A 21 0.37 -30.58 -2.99
CA ALA A 21 -0.12 -29.51 -3.84
C ALA A 21 -1.28 -28.88 -3.08
N CYS A 22 -1.07 -27.67 -2.53
CA CYS A 22 -2.16 -26.83 -2.07
C CYS A 22 -3.05 -26.55 -3.29
N VAL A 23 -4.33 -26.89 -3.17
CA VAL A 23 -5.34 -26.53 -4.16
C VAL A 23 -5.90 -25.22 -3.65
N LEU A 24 -5.39 -24.11 -4.18
CA LEU A 24 -5.90 -22.77 -3.88
C LEU A 24 -7.34 -22.64 -4.44
N PRO A 25 -8.24 -21.90 -3.77
CA PRO A 25 -9.52 -21.54 -4.35
C PRO A 25 -9.28 -20.60 -5.55
N ASP A 26 -9.81 -20.93 -6.73
CA ASP A 26 -9.88 -19.99 -7.86
C ASP A 26 -10.81 -18.83 -7.47
N LYS A 27 -10.25 -17.70 -7.03
CA LYS A 27 -10.99 -16.43 -6.89
C LYS A 27 -10.25 -15.34 -7.64
N SER A 28 -10.85 -14.82 -8.70
CA SER A 28 -10.36 -13.62 -9.38
C SER A 28 -10.75 -12.37 -8.60
N ILE A 29 -9.89 -11.36 -8.62
CA ILE A 29 -10.16 -10.01 -8.11
C ILE A 29 -11.44 -9.48 -8.79
N GLY A 30 -12.43 -9.06 -8.00
CA GLY A 30 -13.70 -8.46 -8.49
C GLY A 30 -14.96 -9.34 -8.43
N ASP A 31 -14.92 -10.53 -7.83
CA ASP A 31 -16.14 -11.30 -7.58
C ASP A 31 -16.89 -10.78 -6.34
N ASP A 32 -17.99 -10.06 -6.56
CA ASP A 32 -19.01 -9.75 -5.55
C ASP A 32 -19.34 -11.00 -4.71
N PRO A 33 -19.41 -10.92 -3.36
CA PRO A 33 -19.89 -12.04 -2.56
C PRO A 33 -21.31 -12.40 -3.00
N VAL A 34 -21.44 -13.65 -3.43
CA VAL A 34 -22.64 -14.27 -4.01
C VAL A 34 -23.91 -13.86 -3.25
N SER A 35 -24.71 -12.97 -3.86
CA SER A 35 -26.11 -12.81 -3.47
C SER A 35 -26.85 -14.07 -3.92
N ASP A 36 -27.13 -14.98 -2.99
CA ASP A 36 -28.01 -16.11 -3.25
C ASP A 36 -29.47 -15.58 -3.29
N GLY A 37 -29.85 -15.05 -4.46
CA GLY A 37 -31.16 -14.44 -4.63
C GLY A 37 -31.44 -13.92 -6.04
N THR A 38 -31.97 -14.78 -6.91
CA THR A 38 -33.33 -14.62 -7.49
C THR A 38 -33.58 -15.59 -8.65
N GLY A 39 -34.73 -16.26 -8.60
CA GLY A 39 -35.13 -17.24 -9.60
C GLY A 39 -35.64 -16.66 -10.93
N THR A 40 -35.88 -17.56 -11.89
CA THR A 40 -36.81 -17.30 -13.00
C THR A 40 -37.62 -18.55 -13.40
N THR A 41 -38.94 -18.42 -13.23
CA THR A 41 -40.06 -18.80 -14.12
C THR A 41 -40.09 -20.18 -14.80
N SER A 42 -41.15 -20.96 -14.56
CA SER A 42 -42.32 -21.03 -15.46
C SER A 42 -43.34 -22.12 -15.03
N THR A 43 -44.59 -21.86 -15.38
CA THR A 43 -45.84 -22.56 -15.08
C THR A 43 -45.95 -23.99 -15.64
N ASP A 44 -46.46 -24.94 -14.85
CA ASP A 44 -47.63 -25.75 -15.26
C ASP A 44 -48.29 -26.44 -14.04
N SER A 45 -49.57 -26.74 -14.24
CA SER A 45 -50.65 -27.14 -13.34
C SER A 45 -50.58 -28.62 -12.92
N GLY A 46 -51.13 -28.98 -11.75
CA GLY A 46 -51.53 -30.37 -11.49
C GLY A 46 -51.66 -30.81 -10.02
N ASP A 47 -52.87 -30.65 -9.48
CA ASP A 47 -53.62 -31.57 -8.59
C ASP A 47 -52.92 -32.50 -7.57
N ALA A 48 -53.31 -32.26 -6.31
CA ALA A 48 -54.04 -33.16 -5.39
C ALA A 48 -53.36 -34.31 -4.60
N ASP A 49 -53.76 -34.34 -3.32
CA ASP A 49 -53.92 -35.47 -2.39
C ASP A 49 -52.62 -36.10 -1.81
N SER A 50 -52.52 -36.60 -0.57
CA SER A 50 -53.28 -36.57 0.69
C SER A 50 -52.55 -37.55 1.63
N ASP A 51 -52.52 -37.25 2.93
CA ASP A 51 -52.59 -38.17 4.08
C ASP A 51 -51.43 -39.08 4.55
N ASP A 52 -51.47 -39.26 5.89
CA ASP A 52 -51.03 -40.39 6.74
C ASP A 52 -49.65 -40.40 7.44
N ALA A 53 -49.66 -39.73 8.61
CA ALA A 53 -49.49 -40.25 9.97
C ALA A 53 -48.78 -41.60 10.30
N ASP A 54 -48.04 -41.54 11.42
CA ASP A 54 -47.96 -42.48 12.56
C ASP A 54 -46.63 -43.21 12.89
N SER A 55 -46.06 -42.78 14.03
CA SER A 55 -45.72 -43.56 15.25
C SER A 55 -44.42 -44.39 15.39
N ASP A 56 -43.68 -44.01 16.46
CA ASP A 56 -43.12 -44.82 17.57
C ASP A 56 -41.85 -45.68 17.41
N SER A 57 -40.76 -45.14 18.00
CA SER A 57 -39.83 -45.71 18.99
C SER A 57 -39.33 -47.16 18.90
N ASP A 58 -38.00 -47.35 18.83
CA ASP A 58 -37.27 -48.18 19.80
C ASP A 58 -35.74 -47.91 19.80
N SER A 59 -35.14 -48.07 20.97
CA SER A 59 -33.74 -47.80 21.31
C SER A 59 -32.84 -49.03 21.13
N GLY A 60 -31.57 -48.86 20.73
CA GLY A 60 -30.53 -49.88 20.97
C GLY A 60 -29.34 -49.93 20.01
N ASP A 61 -28.21 -49.38 20.45
CA ASP A 61 -26.80 -49.80 20.31
C ASP A 61 -26.11 -50.11 18.96
N THR A 62 -25.00 -49.37 18.78
CA THR A 62 -23.65 -49.72 18.23
C THR A 62 -23.50 -50.15 16.77
N ASP A 63 -22.94 -49.27 15.93
CA ASP A 63 -21.53 -49.31 15.49
C ASP A 63 -21.23 -48.26 14.39
N SER A 64 -20.08 -47.60 14.54
CA SER A 64 -19.12 -47.06 13.56
C SER A 64 -19.55 -46.59 12.15
N ASP A 65 -18.95 -45.46 11.77
CA ASP A 65 -18.75 -44.88 10.42
C ASP A 65 -19.99 -44.38 9.66
N SER A 66 -20.15 -43.05 9.64
CA SER A 66 -19.88 -42.22 8.46
C SER A 66 -20.67 -40.90 8.50
N SER A 67 -19.94 -39.80 8.25
CA SER A 67 -20.37 -38.59 7.53
C SER A 67 -21.55 -37.76 8.06
N ALA A 68 -21.24 -36.47 8.25
CA ALA A 68 -22.13 -35.33 8.43
C ALA A 68 -22.86 -35.26 9.78
N THR A 69 -22.45 -34.33 10.63
CA THR A 69 -23.11 -33.01 10.77
C THR A 69 -22.55 -32.28 11.99
N ASN A 70 -22.43 -30.96 11.85
CA ASN A 70 -22.59 -29.97 12.91
C ASN A 70 -21.44 -29.86 13.93
N SER A 71 -20.41 -29.06 13.59
CA SER A 71 -19.58 -28.38 14.59
C SER A 71 -20.23 -27.03 14.90
N THR A 72 -21.24 -27.04 15.75
CA THR A 72 -21.53 -25.89 16.60
C THR A 72 -21.06 -26.30 17.99
N ASP A 73 -19.88 -25.80 18.38
CA ASP A 73 -19.38 -25.60 19.76
C ASP A 73 -17.86 -25.68 19.76
N SER A 74 -17.21 -24.59 19.37
CA SER A 74 -16.75 -23.58 20.32
C SER A 74 -16.35 -22.36 19.51
N ALA A 75 -17.08 -21.25 19.67
CA ALA A 75 -16.42 -19.97 19.52
C ALA A 75 -15.27 -20.03 20.54
N ASP A 76 -14.04 -20.09 20.03
CA ASP A 76 -12.91 -19.72 20.84
C ASP A 76 -13.12 -18.22 21.10
N ASP A 77 -13.43 -17.86 22.36
CA ASP A 77 -13.79 -16.49 22.78
C ASP A 77 -12.57 -15.52 22.70
N GLY A 78 -11.70 -15.72 21.72
CA GLY A 78 -10.46 -14.97 21.48
C GLY A 78 -9.83 -15.23 20.11
N ASP A 79 -10.59 -15.74 19.14
CA ASP A 79 -10.13 -15.86 17.75
C ASP A 79 -10.36 -14.53 16.99
N PRO A 80 -9.31 -13.77 16.64
CA PRO A 80 -9.44 -12.61 15.75
C PRO A 80 -9.82 -13.01 14.31
N CYS A 81 -9.55 -14.26 13.90
CA CYS A 81 -9.84 -14.75 12.57
C CYS A 81 -11.25 -15.35 12.50
N PHE A 82 -12.18 -14.62 11.88
CA PHE A 82 -13.56 -15.10 11.71
C PHE A 82 -13.73 -15.89 10.39
N GLY A 83 -12.91 -16.92 10.19
CA GLY A 83 -13.01 -17.93 9.13
C GLY A 83 -13.26 -19.34 9.71
N PRO A 84 -13.95 -20.26 9.02
CA PRO A 84 -14.44 -21.50 9.63
C PRO A 84 -13.41 -22.63 9.84
N ASP A 85 -12.14 -22.51 9.39
CA ASP A 85 -11.27 -23.68 9.25
C ASP A 85 -9.84 -23.59 9.82
N LEU A 86 -9.30 -22.40 10.17
CA LEU A 86 -7.92 -22.23 10.67
C LEU A 86 -7.87 -21.39 11.96
N SER A 87 -7.07 -21.81 12.94
CA SER A 87 -6.83 -21.02 14.16
C SER A 87 -5.76 -19.95 13.91
N PRO A 88 -5.65 -18.89 14.75
CA PRO A 88 -4.61 -17.86 14.64
C PRO A 88 -3.16 -18.36 14.61
N ALA A 89 -2.91 -19.57 15.14
CA ALA A 89 -1.58 -20.20 15.07
C ALA A 89 -1.27 -20.88 13.73
N GLN A 90 -2.22 -20.89 12.79
CA GLN A 90 -2.17 -21.58 11.50
C GLN A 90 -2.44 -20.65 10.32
N ASP A 91 -2.91 -19.44 10.60
CA ASP A 91 -3.34 -18.38 9.70
C ASP A 91 -3.27 -17.12 10.57
N GLU A 92 -2.19 -16.33 10.42
CA GLU A 92 -1.87 -15.24 11.34
C GLU A 92 -2.60 -13.95 10.98
N ASP A 93 -2.83 -13.73 9.68
CA ASP A 93 -3.46 -12.55 9.08
C ASP A 93 -4.93 -12.74 8.69
N CYS A 94 -5.48 -13.92 8.97
CA CYS A 94 -6.90 -14.24 8.87
C CYS A 94 -7.45 -14.19 7.43
N ASP A 95 -6.64 -14.61 6.46
CA ASP A 95 -6.98 -14.57 5.03
C ASP A 95 -7.53 -15.90 4.47
N ASP A 96 -7.77 -16.86 5.37
CA ASP A 96 -8.18 -18.25 5.08
C ASP A 96 -7.11 -19.07 4.32
N VAL A 97 -5.86 -18.61 4.26
CA VAL A 97 -4.71 -19.35 3.72
C VAL A 97 -3.84 -19.86 4.86
N ALA A 98 -3.57 -21.16 4.84
CA ALA A 98 -2.72 -21.75 5.87
C ALA A 98 -1.27 -21.27 5.70
N LEU A 99 -0.62 -20.88 6.79
CA LEU A 99 0.76 -20.38 6.89
C LEU A 99 1.81 -21.12 6.03
N ALA A 100 1.61 -22.42 5.77
CA ALA A 100 2.52 -23.23 4.96
C ALA A 100 2.37 -23.04 3.43
N CYS A 101 1.30 -22.40 2.99
CA CYS A 101 0.93 -22.13 1.60
C CYS A 101 0.65 -20.64 1.37
N ASP A 102 0.92 -19.81 2.37
CA ASP A 102 0.69 -18.38 2.38
C ASP A 102 1.99 -17.64 2.05
N ASN A 103 1.96 -16.82 0.99
CA ASN A 103 3.08 -16.04 0.49
C ASN A 103 3.19 -14.65 1.12
N ALA A 104 2.28 -14.26 2.01
CA ALA A 104 2.32 -12.96 2.69
C ALA A 104 1.75 -13.03 4.11
N THR A 105 2.36 -13.86 4.97
CA THR A 105 1.87 -14.28 6.30
C THR A 105 1.56 -13.21 7.36
N SER A 106 1.69 -11.94 7.02
CA SER A 106 1.33 -10.79 7.86
C SER A 106 0.42 -9.80 7.13
N HIS A 107 -0.14 -10.20 5.98
CA HIS A 107 -0.93 -9.36 5.11
C HIS A 107 -2.03 -10.19 4.46
N PHE A 108 -3.28 -9.88 4.81
CA PHE A 108 -4.49 -10.43 4.24
C PHE A 108 -4.44 -10.39 2.71
N ASN A 109 -4.22 -11.55 2.09
CA ASN A 109 -4.19 -11.70 0.64
C ASN A 109 -4.75 -13.05 0.18
N PRO A 110 -6.06 -13.29 0.30
CA PRO A 110 -6.66 -14.59 -0.05
C PRO A 110 -6.47 -15.02 -1.51
N SER A 111 -6.14 -14.07 -2.40
CA SER A 111 -5.82 -14.34 -3.81
C SER A 111 -4.43 -14.94 -4.01
N GLN A 112 -3.51 -14.75 -3.07
CA GLN A 112 -2.13 -15.21 -3.11
C GLN A 112 -1.44 -14.80 -4.42
N LEU A 113 -1.77 -13.59 -4.90
CA LEU A 113 -1.19 -13.04 -6.12
C LEU A 113 0.32 -12.82 -5.90
N ASP A 114 1.12 -13.35 -6.83
CA ASP A 114 2.58 -13.26 -6.89
C ASP A 114 2.92 -13.21 -8.38
N GLN A 115 3.13 -12.00 -8.89
CA GLN A 115 3.24 -11.77 -10.33
C GLN A 115 4.59 -12.18 -10.91
N ASP A 116 5.67 -12.04 -10.15
CA ASP A 116 7.01 -12.37 -10.61
C ASP A 116 7.46 -13.80 -10.25
N GLY A 117 6.73 -14.46 -9.33
CA GLY A 117 6.93 -15.83 -8.89
C GLY A 117 8.08 -16.02 -7.91
N ASP A 118 8.44 -15.00 -7.12
CA ASP A 118 9.54 -15.05 -6.14
C ASP A 118 9.19 -15.67 -4.77
N GLU A 119 7.94 -16.12 -4.62
CA GLU A 119 7.35 -16.70 -3.41
C GLU A 119 6.93 -15.67 -2.33
N LEU A 120 7.03 -14.37 -2.60
CA LEU A 120 6.35 -13.31 -1.84
C LEU A 120 5.06 -12.90 -2.56
N GLY A 121 3.99 -12.66 -1.79
CA GLY A 121 2.77 -12.09 -2.35
C GLY A 121 2.93 -10.62 -2.69
N ASP A 122 2.31 -10.16 -3.77
CA ASP A 122 2.36 -8.76 -4.25
C ASP A 122 2.05 -7.72 -3.15
N VAL A 123 1.27 -8.10 -2.13
CA VAL A 123 0.90 -7.21 -1.00
C VAL A 123 2.05 -6.96 -0.02
N ALA A 124 3.04 -7.86 0.03
CA ALA A 124 4.18 -7.83 0.95
C ALA A 124 5.52 -7.68 0.22
N ASP A 125 5.49 -7.79 -1.11
CA ASP A 125 6.64 -7.63 -1.99
C ASP A 125 6.86 -6.13 -2.28
N LEU A 126 8.02 -5.58 -1.91
CA LEU A 126 8.37 -4.18 -2.19
C LEU A 126 8.81 -3.98 -3.65
N CYS A 127 9.03 -5.05 -4.40
CA CYS A 127 9.29 -5.06 -5.82
C CYS A 127 8.43 -6.09 -6.58
N PRO A 128 7.10 -5.92 -6.66
CA PRO A 128 6.15 -6.96 -7.12
C PRO A 128 6.37 -7.52 -8.54
N LEU A 129 7.25 -6.90 -9.33
CA LEU A 129 7.51 -7.22 -10.73
C LEU A 129 8.96 -7.68 -10.99
N LEU A 130 9.75 -7.95 -9.94
CA LEU A 130 11.16 -8.32 -10.04
C LEU A 130 11.52 -9.57 -9.26
N HIS A 131 11.58 -10.68 -10.00
CA HIS A 131 12.07 -11.96 -9.49
C HIS A 131 13.59 -11.95 -9.24
N ASP A 132 14.05 -11.27 -8.19
CA ASP A 132 15.43 -11.31 -7.68
C ASP A 132 15.53 -12.06 -6.33
N GLY A 133 14.40 -12.62 -5.90
CA GLY A 133 14.25 -13.49 -4.74
C GLY A 133 14.09 -12.71 -3.44
N ILE A 134 13.24 -13.24 -2.56
CA ILE A 134 12.82 -12.73 -1.24
C ILE A 134 13.68 -11.62 -0.60
N TYR A 135 15.00 -11.80 -0.46
CA TYR A 135 15.84 -10.80 0.25
C TYR A 135 16.02 -9.48 -0.50
N ALA A 136 16.04 -9.51 -1.83
CA ALA A 136 16.18 -8.30 -2.64
C ALA A 136 14.86 -7.50 -2.61
N SER A 137 13.75 -8.22 -2.68
CA SER A 137 12.38 -7.70 -2.68
C SER A 137 11.86 -7.19 -1.33
N THR A 138 12.62 -7.37 -0.24
CA THR A 138 12.27 -6.86 1.11
C THR A 138 13.26 -5.84 1.66
N THR A 139 14.30 -5.49 0.91
CA THR A 139 15.26 -4.46 1.36
C THR A 139 14.78 -3.12 0.81
N ASP A 140 14.61 -2.16 1.70
CA ASP A 140 14.23 -0.78 1.41
C ASP A 140 15.06 0.09 2.37
N GLN A 141 16.14 0.68 1.86
CA GLN A 141 17.11 1.42 2.67
C GLN A 141 16.64 2.83 3.02
N ASP A 142 15.86 3.47 2.15
CA ASP A 142 15.41 4.85 2.32
C ASP A 142 14.02 4.95 2.98
N GLY A 143 13.28 3.84 3.02
CA GLY A 143 12.04 3.68 3.75
C GLY A 143 10.82 4.23 3.01
N ASP A 144 10.89 4.35 1.68
CA ASP A 144 9.79 4.90 0.87
C ASP A 144 8.71 3.87 0.51
N GLY A 145 8.91 2.59 0.85
CA GLY A 145 7.99 1.49 0.55
C GLY A 145 8.23 0.82 -0.80
N ILE A 146 9.26 1.19 -1.53
CA ILE A 146 9.73 0.55 -2.76
C ILE A 146 11.06 -0.15 -2.47
N GLY A 147 11.19 -1.40 -2.91
CA GLY A 147 12.40 -2.15 -2.63
C GLY A 147 13.60 -1.62 -3.42
N ASP A 148 14.79 -1.66 -2.81
CA ASP A 148 16.07 -1.22 -3.41
C ASP A 148 16.29 -1.78 -4.82
N ALA A 149 15.76 -2.98 -5.13
CA ALA A 149 15.95 -3.62 -6.42
C ALA A 149 15.17 -2.94 -7.56
N CYS A 150 14.00 -2.37 -7.28
CA CYS A 150 13.11 -1.71 -8.24
C CYS A 150 13.05 -0.20 -8.06
N ASP A 151 13.58 0.33 -6.97
CA ASP A 151 13.65 1.76 -6.73
C ASP A 151 14.76 2.42 -7.58
N ARG A 152 14.44 3.59 -8.12
CA ARG A 152 15.36 4.45 -8.86
C ARG A 152 16.10 5.44 -7.96
N CYS A 153 15.70 5.54 -6.69
CA CYS A 153 16.34 6.35 -5.67
C CYS A 153 16.73 5.56 -4.40
N PRO A 154 17.38 4.38 -4.51
CA PRO A 154 17.43 3.30 -3.49
C PRO A 154 18.28 3.58 -2.24
N PHE A 155 18.66 4.84 -2.00
CA PHE A 155 19.53 5.23 -0.90
C PHE A 155 18.86 6.27 -0.04
N GLU A 156 19.13 6.24 1.27
CA GLU A 156 18.56 7.20 2.19
C GLU A 156 18.80 8.66 1.73
N PRO A 157 17.91 9.62 2.03
CA PRO A 157 18.09 11.03 1.63
C PRO A 157 19.44 11.64 2.05
N GLU A 158 20.05 11.13 3.13
CA GLU A 158 21.41 11.49 3.55
C GLU A 158 22.49 11.19 2.51
N HIS A 159 22.30 10.18 1.66
CA HIS A 159 23.22 9.83 0.58
C HIS A 159 23.38 10.98 -0.41
N TYR A 160 22.25 11.60 -0.80
CA TYR A 160 22.19 12.69 -1.77
C TYR A 160 22.32 14.07 -1.12
N ARG A 161 22.54 14.14 0.19
CA ARG A 161 22.56 15.41 0.93
C ARG A 161 23.74 16.27 0.52
N VAL A 162 23.41 17.49 0.07
CA VAL A 162 24.39 18.52 -0.22
C VAL A 162 24.20 19.74 0.70
N ASP A 163 25.19 19.98 1.57
CA ASP A 163 25.17 21.04 2.60
C ASP A 163 25.05 22.46 2.02
N THR A 164 25.30 22.67 0.73
CA THR A 164 25.23 23.97 0.06
C THR A 164 23.83 24.35 -0.43
N ILE A 165 22.88 23.42 -0.43
CA ILE A 165 21.50 23.68 -0.86
C ILE A 165 20.72 24.31 0.29
N GLU A 166 20.47 25.63 0.19
CA GLU A 166 19.79 26.40 1.23
C GLU A 166 18.26 26.22 1.23
N ASP A 167 17.65 25.96 0.07
CA ASP A 167 16.21 25.79 -0.07
C ASP A 167 15.80 24.33 0.17
N PRO A 168 15.05 24.02 1.24
CA PRO A 168 14.70 22.64 1.56
C PRO A 168 13.76 21.98 0.54
N ARG A 169 13.06 22.76 -0.29
CA ARG A 169 12.23 22.23 -1.39
C ARG A 169 13.07 21.56 -2.49
N LEU A 170 14.37 21.85 -2.53
CA LEU A 170 15.36 21.26 -3.44
C LEU A 170 16.18 20.17 -2.74
N TRP A 171 15.78 19.70 -1.57
CA TRP A 171 16.41 18.52 -0.97
C TRP A 171 15.82 17.25 -1.57
N VAL A 172 16.67 16.23 -1.74
CA VAL A 172 16.19 14.88 -2.03
C VAL A 172 15.39 14.40 -0.82
N ARG A 173 14.26 13.76 -1.11
CA ARG A 173 13.33 13.16 -0.14
C ARG A 173 13.05 11.73 -0.57
N ASN A 174 12.56 10.92 0.36
CA ASN A 174 12.09 9.54 0.19
C ASN A 174 10.72 9.51 -0.52
N THR A 175 10.57 10.26 -1.60
CA THR A 175 9.33 10.29 -2.36
C THR A 175 9.19 8.96 -3.12
N PRO A 176 8.13 8.16 -2.88
CA PRO A 176 7.94 6.88 -3.58
C PRO A 176 7.62 7.05 -5.08
N TRP A 177 7.42 8.28 -5.53
CA TRP A 177 7.21 8.55 -6.95
C TRP A 177 8.53 8.49 -7.73
N THR A 178 8.75 7.39 -8.46
CA THR A 178 9.96 7.11 -9.24
C THR A 178 9.89 7.63 -10.68
N GLY A 179 9.49 8.89 -10.89
CA GLY A 179 9.65 9.56 -12.18
C GLY A 179 11.11 9.49 -12.68
N ASP A 180 11.31 9.46 -14.00
CA ASP A 180 12.64 9.41 -14.63
C ASP A 180 12.53 10.10 -16.01
N ALA A 181 12.58 11.42 -15.98
CA ALA A 181 12.21 12.28 -17.09
C ALA A 181 13.18 12.16 -18.28
N ASP A 182 14.45 11.90 -18.02
CA ASP A 182 15.48 11.73 -19.06
C ASP A 182 15.81 10.26 -19.40
N GLN A 183 15.26 9.31 -18.63
CA GLN A 183 15.33 7.87 -18.83
C GLN A 183 16.73 7.29 -18.69
N ASP A 184 17.51 7.84 -17.76
CA ASP A 184 18.85 7.35 -17.47
C ASP A 184 18.91 6.33 -16.33
N GLY A 185 17.76 6.09 -15.68
CA GLY A 185 17.59 5.11 -14.62
C GLY A 185 17.73 5.63 -13.21
N VAL A 186 18.02 6.92 -13.03
CA VAL A 186 17.96 7.60 -11.74
C VAL A 186 16.61 8.31 -11.63
N GLY A 187 15.99 8.26 -10.45
CA GLY A 187 14.70 8.91 -10.24
C GLY A 187 14.84 10.44 -10.19
N ASP A 188 13.86 11.18 -10.72
CA ASP A 188 13.87 12.65 -10.82
C ASP A 188 14.26 13.32 -9.49
N VAL A 189 13.78 12.78 -8.38
CA VAL A 189 13.98 13.36 -7.05
C VAL A 189 15.44 13.29 -6.61
N CYS A 190 16.13 12.19 -6.92
CA CYS A 190 17.52 11.95 -6.56
C CYS A 190 18.50 12.21 -7.70
N ASP A 191 18.01 12.54 -8.90
CA ASP A 191 18.84 12.89 -10.04
C ASP A 191 19.41 14.32 -9.91
N ASN A 192 20.73 14.42 -10.07
CA ASN A 192 21.44 15.70 -10.10
C ASN A 192 21.40 16.41 -11.47
N CYS A 193 20.76 15.79 -12.47
CA CYS A 193 20.52 16.31 -13.82
C CYS A 193 19.18 15.89 -14.43
N VAL A 194 18.06 16.00 -13.70
CA VAL A 194 16.68 15.58 -14.05
C VAL A 194 16.27 15.55 -15.54
N ALA A 195 16.71 16.51 -16.35
CA ALA A 195 16.35 16.63 -17.77
C ALA A 195 17.46 16.23 -18.77
N VAL A 196 18.60 15.73 -18.30
CA VAL A 196 19.81 15.42 -19.09
C VAL A 196 20.52 14.17 -18.58
N ALA A 197 20.24 13.07 -19.27
CA ALA A 197 20.76 11.75 -18.94
C ALA A 197 22.28 11.73 -18.74
N ASN A 198 22.73 11.18 -17.61
CA ASN A 198 24.13 11.17 -17.21
C ASN A 198 24.61 9.84 -16.60
N CYS A 199 23.77 8.80 -16.58
CA CYS A 199 24.10 7.49 -16.01
C CYS A 199 24.32 6.37 -17.03
N GLN A 200 25.52 5.75 -16.98
CA GLN A 200 25.91 4.54 -17.73
C GLN A 200 25.64 4.52 -19.26
N GLY A 201 25.33 5.68 -19.85
CA GLY A 201 24.90 5.80 -21.25
C GLY A 201 23.46 5.32 -21.49
N TYR A 202 22.65 5.24 -20.43
CA TYR A 202 21.21 5.14 -20.53
C TYR A 202 20.63 6.48 -20.98
N ASP A 203 19.54 6.41 -21.74
CA ASP A 203 18.77 7.54 -22.25
C ASP A 203 17.44 7.02 -22.83
N ALA A 204 16.58 7.91 -23.33
CA ALA A 204 15.32 7.51 -23.95
C ALA A 204 15.43 6.56 -25.17
N ASP A 205 16.59 6.47 -25.84
CA ASP A 205 16.82 5.51 -26.93
C ASP A 205 17.38 4.16 -26.41
N ASN A 206 17.91 4.13 -25.18
CA ASN A 206 18.51 2.99 -24.51
C ASN A 206 18.23 3.07 -22.98
N PRO A 207 16.98 2.92 -22.53
CA PRO A 207 16.67 2.95 -21.10
C PRO A 207 17.23 1.71 -20.39
N PRO A 208 17.48 1.77 -19.07
CA PRO A 208 17.85 0.60 -18.29
C PRO A 208 16.71 -0.44 -18.31
N GLU A 209 17.07 -1.71 -18.19
CA GLU A 209 16.07 -2.76 -17.94
C GLU A 209 15.48 -2.58 -16.53
N HIS A 210 14.19 -2.88 -16.35
CA HIS A 210 13.55 -2.84 -15.02
C HIS A 210 14.37 -3.64 -14.01
N GLY A 211 14.59 -3.06 -12.82
CA GLY A 211 15.41 -3.66 -11.78
C GLY A 211 16.92 -3.50 -11.95
N THR A 212 17.36 -2.77 -12.97
CA THR A 212 18.78 -2.41 -13.10
C THR A 212 19.04 -1.15 -12.31
N LEU A 213 19.81 -1.27 -11.23
CA LEU A 213 20.38 -0.12 -10.53
C LEU A 213 21.36 0.64 -11.43
N ALA A 214 20.93 1.80 -11.93
CA ALA A 214 21.74 2.69 -12.76
C ALA A 214 22.80 3.42 -11.92
N ASP A 215 22.45 3.86 -10.72
CA ASP A 215 23.39 4.36 -9.72
C ASP A 215 23.72 3.27 -8.69
N ASP A 216 24.99 2.90 -8.59
CA ASP A 216 25.49 1.96 -7.58
C ASP A 216 25.99 2.65 -6.30
N GLY A 217 25.75 3.96 -6.18
CA GLY A 217 26.16 4.81 -5.07
C GLY A 217 27.66 5.11 -5.05
N THR A 218 28.42 4.72 -6.08
CA THR A 218 29.86 5.00 -6.16
C THR A 218 30.21 6.25 -6.95
N GLY A 219 29.25 6.82 -7.69
CA GLY A 219 29.46 7.94 -8.61
C GLY A 219 30.44 7.63 -9.75
N GLN A 220 30.77 6.36 -9.98
CA GLN A 220 31.60 5.93 -11.10
C GLN A 220 30.71 5.68 -12.31
N ASP A 221 30.83 6.53 -13.33
CA ASP A 221 30.07 6.46 -14.60
C ASP A 221 28.55 6.76 -14.47
N CYS A 222 28.09 7.34 -13.36
CA CYS A 222 26.74 7.84 -13.11
C CYS A 222 26.76 9.03 -12.14
N GLN A 223 25.83 9.98 -12.30
CA GLN A 223 25.65 11.18 -11.46
C GLN A 223 26.95 11.95 -11.13
N GLN A 224 27.85 12.09 -12.10
CA GLN A 224 29.15 12.72 -11.86
C GLN A 224 29.00 14.19 -11.47
N ASP A 225 29.46 14.54 -10.28
CA ASP A 225 29.54 15.90 -9.75
C ASP A 225 30.96 16.15 -9.22
N ALA A 226 31.80 16.81 -10.02
CA ALA A 226 33.22 16.95 -9.72
C ALA A 226 33.54 17.95 -8.61
N ASP A 227 32.66 18.92 -8.35
CA ASP A 227 32.87 19.94 -7.32
C ASP A 227 31.99 19.78 -6.07
N GLY A 228 31.06 18.83 -6.11
CA GLY A 228 30.24 18.38 -4.99
C GLY A 228 29.18 19.40 -4.60
N ASP A 229 28.68 20.18 -5.57
CA ASP A 229 27.69 21.22 -5.34
C ASP A 229 26.24 20.74 -5.48
N GLY A 230 26.03 19.49 -5.91
CA GLY A 230 24.74 18.83 -6.06
C GLY A 230 24.14 18.93 -7.46
N ILE A 231 24.86 19.51 -8.43
CA ILE A 231 24.46 19.59 -9.84
C ILE A 231 25.43 18.71 -10.64
N GLY A 232 24.90 17.83 -11.49
CA GLY A 232 25.78 16.97 -12.28
C GLY A 232 26.58 17.76 -13.33
N ASP A 233 27.82 17.33 -13.56
CA ASP A 233 28.76 17.86 -14.56
C ASP A 233 28.14 17.92 -15.98
N ALA A 234 27.16 17.04 -16.26
CA ALA A 234 26.48 16.93 -17.54
C ALA A 234 25.53 18.10 -17.85
N CYS A 235 24.88 18.63 -16.82
CA CYS A 235 23.85 19.66 -16.94
C CYS A 235 24.26 21.01 -16.32
N GLU A 236 25.44 21.09 -15.72
CA GLU A 236 25.92 22.31 -15.05
C GLU A 236 25.84 23.56 -15.95
N GLY A 237 25.05 24.55 -15.52
CA GLY A 237 24.85 25.82 -16.22
C GLY A 237 24.12 25.68 -17.56
N SER A 238 23.51 24.53 -17.84
CA SER A 238 22.67 24.31 -19.02
C SER A 238 21.32 25.02 -18.88
N THR A 239 20.65 25.25 -20.02
CA THR A 239 19.29 25.82 -20.06
C THR A 239 18.61 25.25 -21.30
N LEU A 240 17.66 24.35 -21.10
CA LEU A 240 16.94 23.69 -22.17
C LEU A 240 15.89 24.62 -22.80
N PRO A 241 15.48 24.37 -24.06
CA PRO A 241 14.43 25.15 -24.68
C PRO A 241 13.09 24.95 -23.95
N GLY A 242 12.60 26.00 -23.26
CA GLY A 242 11.35 25.94 -22.52
C GLY A 242 11.52 26.27 -21.04
N ALA A 243 12.72 26.05 -20.51
CA ALA A 243 13.07 26.31 -19.12
C ALA A 243 12.95 27.79 -18.72
N ALA A 244 12.59 28.04 -17.47
CA ALA A 244 12.51 29.37 -16.86
C ALA A 244 13.88 29.95 -16.51
N GLY A 245 14.88 29.09 -16.27
CA GLY A 245 16.23 29.45 -15.85
C GLY A 245 17.25 28.36 -16.18
N PRO A 246 18.54 28.57 -15.86
CA PRO A 246 19.52 27.49 -15.93
C PRO A 246 19.27 26.44 -14.85
N VAL A 247 19.84 25.25 -15.03
CA VAL A 247 19.94 24.26 -13.96
C VAL A 247 20.76 24.86 -12.81
N GLY A 248 20.18 24.87 -11.62
CA GLY A 248 20.77 25.47 -10.43
C GLY A 248 19.78 25.58 -9.28
N PHE A 249 20.26 26.03 -8.11
CA PHE A 249 19.47 26.11 -6.88
C PHE A 249 19.01 27.53 -6.50
N ALA A 250 19.32 28.56 -7.30
CA ALA A 250 18.79 29.89 -7.02
C ALA A 250 17.28 29.93 -7.31
N GLY A 251 16.54 30.82 -6.66
CA GLY A 251 15.09 30.91 -6.89
C GLY A 251 14.67 31.29 -8.32
N SER A 252 15.58 31.85 -9.13
CA SER A 252 15.34 32.12 -10.56
C SER A 252 15.87 31.04 -11.51
N ASP A 253 16.59 30.08 -10.95
CA ASP A 253 17.01 28.89 -11.66
C ASP A 253 15.81 27.94 -11.76
N ASP A 254 15.95 26.89 -12.54
CA ASP A 254 14.91 25.93 -12.87
C ASP A 254 15.62 24.57 -12.85
N PHE A 255 15.54 23.84 -11.74
CA PHE A 255 16.41 22.68 -11.54
C PHE A 255 16.01 21.51 -12.44
N ASP A 256 14.71 21.21 -12.52
CA ASP A 256 14.15 20.13 -13.35
C ASP A 256 13.81 20.53 -14.80
N GLN A 257 13.99 21.81 -15.14
CA GLN A 257 13.91 22.35 -16.50
C GLN A 257 12.51 22.26 -17.13
N ASP A 258 11.45 22.26 -16.31
CA ASP A 258 10.08 22.07 -16.76
C ASP A 258 9.39 23.38 -17.25
N GLY A 259 10.06 24.52 -17.06
CA GLY A 259 9.55 25.84 -17.42
C GLY A 259 9.00 26.67 -16.25
N LEU A 260 9.05 26.14 -15.03
CA LEU A 260 8.80 26.83 -13.78
C LEU A 260 10.15 27.15 -13.11
N SER A 261 10.28 28.35 -12.55
CA SER A 261 11.49 28.62 -11.75
C SER A 261 11.36 27.96 -10.38
N ASN A 262 12.46 27.57 -9.75
CA ASN A 262 12.49 26.98 -8.41
C ASN A 262 11.65 27.76 -7.38
N LEU A 263 11.53 29.09 -7.50
CA LEU A 263 10.71 29.93 -6.61
C LEU A 263 9.19 29.82 -6.87
N GLU A 264 8.79 29.62 -8.12
CA GLU A 264 7.39 29.51 -8.52
C GLU A 264 6.90 28.06 -8.54
N ASP A 265 7.82 27.11 -8.72
CA ASP A 265 7.55 25.69 -8.76
C ASP A 265 7.23 25.12 -7.38
N LEU A 266 6.16 24.33 -7.31
CA LEU A 266 5.69 23.66 -6.10
C LEU A 266 6.44 22.34 -5.85
N CYS A 267 7.03 21.72 -6.88
CA CYS A 267 7.87 20.53 -6.76
C CYS A 267 9.18 20.67 -7.58
N PRO A 268 10.14 21.52 -7.14
CA PRO A 268 11.31 21.92 -7.95
C PRO A 268 12.33 20.83 -8.36
N ARG A 269 12.03 19.56 -8.10
CA ARG A 269 12.84 18.40 -8.49
C ARG A 269 12.05 17.41 -9.36
N ILE A 270 10.74 17.58 -9.46
CA ILE A 270 9.85 16.64 -10.15
C ILE A 270 9.20 17.44 -11.26
N PRO A 271 9.57 17.21 -12.53
CA PRO A 271 9.06 18.04 -13.61
C PRO A 271 7.56 17.83 -13.84
N VAL A 272 6.80 18.90 -14.06
CA VAL A 272 5.43 18.82 -14.58
C VAL A 272 5.39 19.07 -16.08
N ALA A 273 4.47 18.40 -16.78
CA ALA A 273 4.27 18.63 -18.21
C ALA A 273 3.89 20.09 -18.49
N ALA A 274 4.81 20.83 -19.13
CA ALA A 274 4.62 22.24 -19.47
C ALA A 274 3.33 22.50 -20.26
N LEU A 275 2.33 23.07 -19.59
CA LEU A 275 1.06 23.46 -20.17
C LEU A 275 0.89 24.98 -20.11
N ALA A 276 0.77 25.61 -21.28
CA ALA A 276 0.60 27.06 -21.36
C ALA A 276 -0.81 27.50 -20.92
N CYS A 277 -0.88 28.54 -20.09
CA CYS A 277 -2.11 29.07 -19.53
C CYS A 277 -2.15 30.61 -19.55
N ALA A 278 -3.36 31.17 -19.56
CA ALA A 278 -3.61 32.59 -19.33
C ALA A 278 -4.31 32.86 -18.00
N SER A 279 -5.01 31.86 -17.46
CA SER A 279 -5.60 31.84 -16.12
C SER A 279 -5.74 30.41 -15.61
N ASP A 280 -6.10 30.26 -14.34
CA ASP A 280 -6.24 28.94 -13.69
C ASP A 280 -7.26 28.03 -14.39
N GLU A 281 -8.25 28.60 -15.10
CA GLU A 281 -9.23 27.80 -15.86
C GLU A 281 -8.65 27.12 -17.11
N ASP A 282 -7.44 27.48 -17.53
CA ASP A 282 -6.72 26.81 -18.62
C ASP A 282 -5.92 25.59 -18.12
N CYS A 283 -5.81 25.40 -16.80
CA CYS A 283 -5.03 24.35 -16.17
C CYS A 283 -5.90 23.20 -15.64
N PRO A 284 -5.33 21.99 -15.44
CA PRO A 284 -6.03 20.87 -14.82
C PRO A 284 -6.58 21.18 -13.43
N ASP A 285 -7.45 20.31 -12.92
CA ASP A 285 -7.99 20.47 -11.57
C ASP A 285 -6.88 20.55 -10.51
N ALA A 286 -7.11 21.33 -9.46
CA ALA A 286 -6.15 21.63 -8.38
C ALA A 286 -4.81 22.29 -8.79
N THR A 287 -4.60 22.61 -10.06
CA THR A 287 -3.40 23.33 -10.51
C THR A 287 -3.63 24.84 -10.62
N SER A 288 -2.56 25.63 -10.58
CA SER A 288 -2.63 27.09 -10.75
C SER A 288 -1.78 27.59 -11.92
N CYS A 289 -2.22 28.66 -12.57
CA CYS A 289 -1.47 29.29 -13.65
C CYS A 289 -0.45 30.28 -13.09
N THR A 290 0.83 30.03 -13.32
CA THR A 290 1.91 30.90 -12.82
C THR A 290 1.99 32.23 -13.58
N ALA A 291 2.76 33.18 -13.05
CA ALA A 291 3.01 34.45 -13.75
C ALA A 291 3.79 34.26 -15.06
N ALA A 292 4.50 33.14 -15.20
CA ALA A 292 5.16 32.72 -16.44
C ALA A 292 4.16 32.24 -17.52
N GLY A 293 2.90 32.00 -17.16
CA GLY A 293 1.88 31.47 -18.07
C GLY A 293 2.04 29.98 -18.34
N VAL A 294 2.53 29.24 -17.33
CA VAL A 294 2.66 27.78 -17.32
C VAL A 294 1.88 27.25 -16.11
N CYS A 295 1.12 26.17 -16.29
CA CYS A 295 0.42 25.51 -15.19
C CYS A 295 1.42 24.83 -14.26
N ASN A 296 1.20 24.99 -12.97
CA ASN A 296 2.00 24.36 -11.93
C ASN A 296 1.55 22.93 -11.65
N HIS A 297 2.24 22.24 -10.75
CA HIS A 297 1.75 21.03 -10.10
C HIS A 297 0.38 21.28 -9.46
N ALA A 298 -0.39 20.19 -9.31
CA ALA A 298 -1.61 20.23 -8.50
C ALA A 298 -1.21 20.52 -7.05
N ASP A 299 -1.98 21.37 -6.37
CA ASP A 299 -1.83 21.72 -4.95
C ASP A 299 -3.24 21.87 -4.37
N ARG A 300 -3.75 20.73 -3.91
CA ARG A 300 -5.17 20.54 -3.63
C ARG A 300 -5.61 21.16 -2.32
N ASP A 301 -4.76 21.15 -1.32
CA ASP A 301 -5.03 21.77 -0.03
C ASP A 301 -4.51 23.22 0.06
N SER A 302 -3.86 23.70 -1.01
CA SER A 302 -3.42 25.07 -1.21
C SER A 302 -2.39 25.51 -0.17
N ASP A 303 -1.44 24.63 0.12
CA ASP A 303 -0.40 24.84 1.12
C ASP A 303 0.96 25.27 0.52
N PHE A 304 1.03 25.37 -0.81
CA PHE A 304 2.21 25.70 -1.62
C PHE A 304 3.26 24.59 -1.75
N VAL A 305 2.88 23.34 -1.54
CA VAL A 305 3.61 22.13 -1.94
C VAL A 305 2.75 21.38 -2.95
N GLY A 306 3.35 20.82 -4.00
CA GLY A 306 2.57 20.11 -5.01
C GLY A 306 2.21 18.70 -4.55
N ASP A 307 1.01 18.22 -4.90
CA ASP A 307 0.44 16.93 -4.46
C ASP A 307 1.43 15.75 -4.62
N VAL A 308 2.22 15.73 -5.70
CA VAL A 308 3.19 14.64 -5.99
C VAL A 308 4.41 14.65 -5.08
N CYS A 309 4.69 15.79 -4.43
CA CYS A 309 5.83 15.98 -3.56
C CYS A 309 5.39 16.48 -2.17
N ASP A 310 4.12 16.34 -1.84
CA ASP A 310 3.55 16.64 -0.54
C ASP A 310 3.31 15.31 0.20
N THR A 311 3.70 15.26 1.46
CA THR A 311 3.50 14.07 2.31
C THR A 311 2.07 14.00 2.85
N CYS A 312 1.29 15.08 2.72
CA CYS A 312 -0.11 15.12 3.07
C CYS A 312 -0.98 15.96 2.10
N PRO A 313 -1.09 15.57 0.81
CA PRO A 313 -1.77 16.35 -0.26
C PRO A 313 -3.25 16.72 -0.02
N GLY A 314 -3.87 16.11 1.00
CA GLY A 314 -5.26 16.36 1.36
C GLY A 314 -5.44 17.30 2.55
N SER A 315 -4.38 17.70 3.25
CA SER A 315 -4.45 18.47 4.49
C SER A 315 -3.21 19.31 4.74
N ALA A 316 -3.39 20.62 4.53
CA ALA A 316 -2.31 21.61 4.51
C ALA A 316 -1.28 21.48 5.64
N ASN A 317 -0.04 21.25 5.24
CA ASN A 317 1.17 21.09 6.02
C ASN A 317 2.29 22.01 5.48
N PRO A 318 2.05 23.34 5.35
CA PRO A 318 2.90 24.27 4.59
C PRO A 318 4.30 24.50 5.17
N MET A 319 4.62 23.87 6.29
CA MET A 319 5.93 23.97 6.94
C MET A 319 6.98 23.09 6.27
N GLN A 320 6.62 22.22 5.33
CA GLN A 320 7.54 21.40 4.54
C GLN A 320 8.54 22.23 3.71
N VAL A 321 8.25 23.49 3.42
CA VAL A 321 9.21 24.38 2.75
C VAL A 321 10.37 24.84 3.66
N ALA A 322 10.43 24.33 4.89
CA ALA A 322 11.47 24.63 5.86
C ALA A 322 12.04 23.34 6.47
N ALA A 323 13.37 23.28 6.63
CA ALA A 323 14.08 22.12 7.18
C ALA A 323 13.52 21.58 8.50
N ALA A 324 13.23 22.48 9.45
CA ALA A 324 12.66 22.09 10.74
C ALA A 324 11.17 21.73 10.66
N GLY A 325 10.48 22.19 9.62
CA GLY A 325 9.09 21.85 9.38
C GLY A 325 8.98 20.45 8.78
N MET A 326 9.77 20.12 7.75
CA MET A 326 9.83 18.75 7.19
C MET A 326 10.09 17.71 8.26
N ALA A 327 11.12 17.90 9.10
CA ALA A 327 11.46 16.92 10.14
C ALA A 327 10.42 16.81 11.28
N ILE A 328 9.45 17.72 11.35
CA ILE A 328 8.31 17.62 12.28
C ILE A 328 7.09 17.03 11.57
N ASP A 329 6.97 17.33 10.29
CA ASP A 329 5.87 16.90 9.45
C ASP A 329 5.97 15.41 9.14
N ASP A 330 7.15 14.90 8.82
CA ASP A 330 7.41 13.48 8.55
C ASP A 330 8.67 13.10 9.36
N ALA A 331 8.47 12.45 10.50
CA ALA A 331 9.51 12.26 11.52
C ALA A 331 10.17 10.87 11.46
N ASP A 332 9.43 9.90 10.97
CA ASP A 332 9.83 8.55 10.58
C ASP A 332 10.46 8.50 9.19
N GLY A 333 10.12 9.44 8.31
CA GLY A 333 10.66 9.49 6.96
C GLY A 333 10.08 8.37 6.11
N ASP A 334 8.75 8.24 6.07
CA ASP A 334 8.03 7.30 5.21
C ASP A 334 7.15 8.02 4.15
N PHE A 335 7.32 9.35 4.06
CA PHE A 335 6.62 10.22 3.12
C PHE A 335 5.13 10.38 3.43
N VAL A 336 4.70 10.03 4.63
CA VAL A 336 3.37 10.34 5.15
C VAL A 336 3.46 11.42 6.23
N GLY A 337 2.78 12.53 5.99
CA GLY A 337 2.82 13.67 6.90
C GLY A 337 2.00 13.39 8.15
N ALA A 338 2.42 13.91 9.30
CA ALA A 338 1.78 13.78 10.61
C ALA A 338 0.32 14.24 10.66
N ALA A 339 -0.13 15.03 9.67
CA ALA A 339 -1.53 15.41 9.49
C ALA A 339 -2.37 14.35 8.77
N CYS A 340 -1.73 13.50 7.97
CA CYS A 340 -2.30 12.36 7.24
C CYS A 340 -2.11 11.03 7.96
N GLU A 341 -1.20 10.98 8.94
CA GLU A 341 -1.06 9.84 9.84
C GLU A 341 -2.38 9.45 10.50
N THR A 342 -2.70 8.16 10.43
CA THR A 342 -3.96 7.62 10.99
C THR A 342 -3.98 7.72 12.51
N ASN A 343 -2.82 7.57 13.16
CA ASN A 343 -2.65 7.68 14.60
C ASN A 343 -1.33 8.36 14.97
N SER A 344 -1.32 9.07 16.11
CA SER A 344 -0.09 9.65 16.68
C SER A 344 1.03 8.65 16.99
N ALA A 345 0.71 7.35 17.12
CA ALA A 345 1.70 6.29 17.29
C ALA A 345 2.39 5.89 15.98
N CYS A 346 1.78 6.24 14.85
CA CYS A 346 2.26 5.97 13.50
C CYS A 346 3.31 6.99 13.10
N ALA A 347 3.16 8.28 13.46
CA ALA A 347 4.12 9.37 13.19
C ALA A 347 5.57 9.24 13.75
N GLU A 348 5.94 8.11 14.35
CA GLU A 348 7.34 7.80 14.73
C GLU A 348 7.75 6.39 14.24
N ARG A 349 6.94 5.75 13.41
CA ARG A 349 7.09 4.40 12.90
C ARG A 349 6.76 4.41 11.41
N SER A 350 7.81 4.26 10.62
CA SER A 350 7.71 4.13 9.17
C SER A 350 6.65 3.09 8.78
N ASP A 351 5.67 3.57 8.03
CA ASP A 351 4.53 2.89 7.45
C ASP A 351 4.26 3.50 6.05
N PRO A 352 5.18 3.32 5.09
CA PRO A 352 5.04 3.94 3.78
C PRO A 352 3.81 3.42 3.04
N ALA A 353 3.23 4.27 2.19
CA ALA A 353 2.09 3.89 1.38
C ALA A 353 2.49 2.81 0.35
N PRO A 354 1.82 1.63 0.33
CA PRO A 354 2.20 0.54 -0.55
C PRO A 354 1.84 0.85 -2.01
N ILE A 355 2.59 0.25 -2.93
CA ILE A 355 2.36 0.39 -4.36
C ILE A 355 1.29 -0.61 -4.84
N GLY A 356 0.44 -0.18 -5.77
CA GLY A 356 -0.50 -1.03 -6.48
C GLY A 356 -0.51 -0.69 -7.97
N PHE A 357 -1.09 -1.57 -8.79
CA PHE A 357 -1.17 -1.39 -10.24
C PHE A 357 -2.62 -1.29 -10.69
N TYR A 358 -3.04 -0.12 -11.16
CA TYR A 358 -4.44 0.14 -11.56
C TYR A 358 -4.53 0.91 -12.87
N ASP A 359 -5.61 0.68 -13.62
CA ASP A 359 -5.85 1.34 -14.90
C ASP A 359 -6.20 2.83 -14.78
N VAL A 360 -6.64 3.29 -13.61
CA VAL A 360 -6.95 4.70 -13.30
C VAL A 360 -6.31 5.10 -11.98
N ALA A 361 -5.51 6.16 -12.04
CA ALA A 361 -4.88 6.82 -10.90
C ALA A 361 -4.89 8.35 -11.10
N VAL A 362 -4.79 9.09 -10.00
CA VAL A 362 -4.77 10.57 -10.00
C VAL A 362 -3.69 11.02 -9.02
N ASP A 363 -2.79 11.90 -9.48
CA ASP A 363 -1.71 12.49 -8.66
C ASP A 363 -0.91 11.42 -7.88
N GLY A 364 -0.60 10.32 -8.56
CA GLY A 364 0.13 9.19 -7.99
C GLY A 364 -0.69 8.25 -7.09
N ARG A 365 -1.99 8.49 -6.86
CA ARG A 365 -2.85 7.63 -6.02
C ARG A 365 -3.79 6.76 -6.83
N CYS A 366 -3.94 5.50 -6.44
CA CYS A 366 -4.84 4.57 -7.11
C CYS A 366 -6.31 4.96 -6.89
N CYS A 367 -7.12 4.96 -7.96
CA CYS A 367 -8.54 5.31 -7.85
C CYS A 367 -9.41 4.15 -7.36
N VAL A 368 -9.16 3.73 -6.13
CA VAL A 368 -9.76 2.54 -5.49
C VAL A 368 -10.22 2.84 -4.07
N THR A 369 -10.99 1.91 -3.49
CA THR A 369 -11.30 1.88 -2.07
C THR A 369 -11.01 0.50 -1.52
N LEU A 370 -10.32 0.38 -0.38
CA LEU A 370 -9.95 -0.92 0.20
C LEU A 370 -11.01 -1.50 1.14
N TYR A 371 -11.91 -0.68 1.68
CA TYR A 371 -12.92 -1.14 2.64
C TYR A 371 -13.83 -2.23 2.03
N PRO A 372 -13.91 -3.43 2.65
CA PRO A 372 -14.63 -4.57 2.05
C PRO A 372 -16.15 -4.42 2.06
N GLY A 373 -16.68 -3.54 2.91
CA GLY A 373 -18.12 -3.23 2.98
C GLY A 373 -18.73 -3.36 4.37
N ASP A 374 -19.91 -2.79 4.53
CA ASP A 374 -20.64 -2.75 5.80
C ASP A 374 -21.00 -4.16 6.28
N GLY A 375 -20.49 -4.55 7.44
CA GLY A 375 -20.77 -5.82 8.09
C GLY A 375 -19.90 -7.00 7.63
N GLU A 376 -18.92 -6.76 6.77
CA GLU A 376 -17.90 -7.76 6.42
C GLU A 376 -16.87 -7.88 7.55
N LEU A 377 -16.42 -6.74 8.08
CA LEU A 377 -15.52 -6.69 9.24
C LEU A 377 -16.30 -6.77 10.55
N HIS A 378 -15.65 -7.33 11.58
CA HIS A 378 -16.22 -7.50 12.90
C HIS A 378 -15.22 -7.11 13.97
N THR A 379 -15.70 -6.46 15.03
CA THR A 379 -14.90 -6.26 16.25
C THR A 379 -14.50 -7.61 16.87
N PRO A 380 -13.51 -7.65 17.78
CA PRO A 380 -13.17 -8.85 18.55
C PRO A 380 -14.34 -9.47 19.34
N LEU A 381 -15.44 -8.74 19.54
CA LEU A 381 -16.67 -9.23 20.18
C LEU A 381 -17.73 -9.74 19.19
N GLY A 382 -17.40 -9.83 17.90
CA GLY A 382 -18.33 -10.24 16.84
C GLY A 382 -19.39 -9.21 16.50
N VAL A 383 -19.22 -7.95 16.90
CA VAL A 383 -20.10 -6.83 16.48
C VAL A 383 -19.69 -6.38 15.08
N PRO A 384 -20.61 -6.29 14.11
CA PRO A 384 -20.27 -5.89 12.75
C PRO A 384 -19.83 -4.42 12.69
N VAL A 385 -18.80 -4.16 11.91
CA VAL A 385 -18.27 -2.83 11.62
C VAL A 385 -18.93 -2.30 10.35
N VAL A 386 -19.44 -1.07 10.41
CA VAL A 386 -20.13 -0.40 9.29
C VAL A 386 -19.66 1.04 9.19
N ARG A 387 -19.84 1.67 8.03
CA ARG A 387 -19.50 3.09 7.85
C ARG A 387 -20.17 4.02 8.84
N GLU A 388 -21.49 3.89 9.00
CA GLU A 388 -22.28 4.70 9.93
C GLU A 388 -23.22 3.81 10.75
N CYS A 389 -22.92 3.66 12.04
CA CYS A 389 -23.82 3.01 12.99
C CYS A 389 -24.58 4.07 13.80
N SER A 390 -25.89 3.89 13.98
CA SER A 390 -26.67 4.86 14.76
C SER A 390 -26.33 4.75 16.25
N GLU A 391 -26.36 5.87 16.98
CA GLU A 391 -26.09 5.86 18.44
C GLU A 391 -26.96 4.84 19.20
N ALA A 392 -28.18 4.57 18.71
CA ALA A 392 -29.08 3.61 19.32
C ALA A 392 -28.66 2.15 19.05
N ASP A 393 -28.11 1.88 17.87
CA ASP A 393 -27.67 0.56 17.46
C ASP A 393 -26.29 0.22 18.06
N GLU A 394 -25.38 1.20 18.14
CA GLU A 394 -24.12 1.07 18.90
C GLU A 394 -24.39 0.76 20.38
N GLN A 395 -25.36 1.44 20.99
CA GLN A 395 -25.76 1.18 22.38
C GLN A 395 -26.35 -0.21 22.60
N GLN A 396 -26.89 -0.83 21.54
CA GLN A 396 -27.45 -2.17 21.58
C GLN A 396 -26.42 -3.24 21.16
N GLY A 397 -25.19 -2.84 20.78
CA GLY A 397 -24.17 -3.75 20.26
C GLY A 397 -24.56 -4.39 18.92
N LEU A 398 -25.37 -3.70 18.12
CA LEU A 398 -25.83 -4.20 16.81
C LEU A 398 -24.83 -3.90 15.69
N CYS A 399 -24.06 -2.82 15.83
CA CYS A 399 -22.96 -2.46 14.95
C CYS A 399 -21.99 -1.51 15.68
N THR A 400 -20.84 -1.27 15.07
CA THR A 400 -19.94 -0.16 15.41
C THR A 400 -19.61 0.64 14.16
N SER A 401 -19.43 1.95 14.30
CA SER A 401 -19.01 2.80 13.18
C SER A 401 -17.51 2.67 12.93
N LEU A 402 -17.09 2.83 11.66
CA LEU A 402 -15.70 3.14 11.32
C LEU A 402 -15.24 4.42 12.02
N THR A 403 -13.92 4.56 12.17
CA THR A 403 -13.35 5.68 12.90
C THR A 403 -13.14 6.90 11.99
N GLY A 404 -12.98 8.06 12.63
CA GLY A 404 -12.71 9.30 11.92
C GLY A 404 -11.46 9.23 11.04
N PRO A 405 -10.31 8.71 11.53
CA PRO A 405 -9.12 8.49 10.72
C PRO A 405 -9.39 7.64 9.47
N THR A 406 -9.95 6.44 9.61
CA THR A 406 -10.25 5.55 8.47
C THR A 406 -11.17 6.22 7.43
N LEU A 407 -12.17 6.98 7.88
CA LEU A 407 -13.08 7.72 6.99
C LEU A 407 -12.41 8.93 6.32
N ALA A 408 -11.33 9.45 6.88
CA ALA A 408 -10.59 10.59 6.35
C ALA A 408 -9.46 10.18 5.39
N THR A 409 -8.93 8.95 5.53
CA THR A 409 -7.87 8.41 4.67
C THR A 409 -8.38 8.19 3.24
N PRO A 410 -7.85 8.93 2.25
CA PRO A 410 -8.24 8.76 0.85
C PRO A 410 -7.90 7.36 0.35
N GLY A 411 -8.86 6.67 -0.27
CA GLY A 411 -8.68 5.30 -0.75
C GLY A 411 -8.95 4.22 0.29
N ALA A 412 -9.16 4.55 1.58
CA ALA A 412 -9.60 3.56 2.56
C ALA A 412 -11.10 3.25 2.35
N VAL A 413 -11.96 4.26 2.50
CA VAL A 413 -13.43 4.11 2.41
C VAL A 413 -14.04 4.89 1.25
N GLU A 414 -13.51 6.10 1.01
CA GLU A 414 -13.94 6.98 -0.07
C GLU A 414 -12.81 7.08 -1.11
N LEU A 415 -13.19 7.22 -2.39
CA LEU A 415 -12.22 7.39 -3.47
C LEU A 415 -11.31 8.60 -3.19
N PRO A 416 -10.02 8.54 -3.58
CA PRO A 416 -9.16 9.71 -3.52
C PRO A 416 -9.78 10.88 -4.31
N PRO A 417 -9.61 12.13 -3.86
CA PRO A 417 -10.20 13.25 -4.59
C PRO A 417 -9.64 13.31 -6.02
N GLY A 418 -10.47 13.76 -6.97
CA GLY A 418 -10.15 13.73 -8.41
C GLY A 418 -10.46 12.40 -9.10
N CYS A 419 -10.51 11.28 -8.38
CA CYS A 419 -10.78 9.97 -8.99
C CYS A 419 -12.18 9.84 -9.59
N GLU A 420 -13.21 10.48 -9.03
CA GLU A 420 -14.56 10.47 -9.63
C GLU A 420 -14.55 11.01 -11.06
N GLN A 421 -13.80 12.10 -11.29
CA GLN A 421 -13.68 12.73 -12.60
C GLN A 421 -12.78 11.88 -13.53
N ALA A 422 -11.66 11.36 -13.01
CA ALA A 422 -10.76 10.50 -13.78
C ALA A 422 -11.45 9.21 -14.27
N LEU A 423 -12.23 8.56 -13.41
CA LEU A 423 -13.03 7.38 -13.76
C LEU A 423 -14.08 7.73 -14.84
N ALA A 424 -14.76 8.87 -14.68
CA ALA A 424 -15.74 9.36 -15.66
C ALA A 424 -15.10 9.66 -17.03
N ASP A 425 -13.90 10.24 -17.05
CA ASP A 425 -13.14 10.54 -18.27
C ASP A 425 -12.58 9.29 -18.93
N ALA A 426 -12.17 8.29 -18.14
CA ALA A 426 -11.80 6.96 -18.61
C ALA A 426 -13.02 6.15 -19.11
N GLY A 427 -14.24 6.54 -18.70
CA GLY A 427 -15.49 5.89 -19.09
C GLY A 427 -15.73 4.55 -18.39
N VAL A 428 -15.19 4.39 -17.18
CA VAL A 428 -15.33 3.21 -16.32
C VAL A 428 -16.03 3.59 -15.01
N ASP A 429 -16.73 2.63 -14.40
CA ASP A 429 -17.43 2.85 -13.13
C ASP A 429 -16.50 2.65 -11.91
N ALA A 430 -15.41 1.88 -12.08
CA ALA A 430 -14.39 1.61 -11.08
C ALA A 430 -13.06 1.32 -11.78
N ALA A 431 -11.94 1.60 -11.09
CA ALA A 431 -10.62 1.17 -11.53
C ALA A 431 -10.49 -0.35 -11.43
N THR A 432 -9.66 -0.93 -12.29
CA THR A 432 -9.36 -2.36 -12.34
C THR A 432 -7.90 -2.58 -11.94
N ALA A 433 -7.66 -3.49 -11.01
CA ALA A 433 -6.30 -3.95 -10.71
C ALA A 433 -5.72 -4.63 -11.95
N LEU A 434 -4.50 -4.24 -12.33
CA LEU A 434 -3.82 -4.75 -13.50
C LEU A 434 -2.80 -5.81 -13.12
N THR A 435 -2.67 -6.81 -13.99
CA THR A 435 -1.63 -7.82 -13.89
C THR A 435 -0.69 -7.76 -15.10
N LEU A 436 0.44 -8.49 -15.03
CA LEU A 436 1.37 -8.64 -16.15
C LEU A 436 0.64 -9.11 -17.41
N THR A 437 -0.35 -9.99 -17.25
CA THR A 437 -1.10 -10.53 -18.39
C THR A 437 -1.95 -9.47 -19.11
N ASP A 438 -2.40 -8.44 -18.40
CA ASP A 438 -3.23 -7.35 -18.95
C ASP A 438 -2.40 -6.42 -19.84
N VAL A 439 -1.10 -6.30 -19.55
CA VAL A 439 -0.15 -5.46 -20.31
C VAL A 439 0.74 -6.25 -21.28
N GLY A 440 0.49 -7.55 -21.44
CA GLY A 440 1.22 -8.39 -22.40
C GLY A 440 2.56 -8.93 -21.90
N ASP A 441 2.64 -9.22 -20.60
CA ASP A 441 3.80 -9.77 -19.88
C ASP A 441 5.03 -8.84 -19.92
N ASP A 442 4.79 -7.52 -19.90
CA ASP A 442 5.83 -6.48 -19.89
C ASP A 442 5.85 -5.74 -18.52
N PRO A 443 6.84 -6.01 -17.66
CA PRO A 443 6.97 -5.36 -16.35
C PRO A 443 7.02 -3.84 -16.40
N LEU A 444 7.70 -3.24 -17.40
CA LEU A 444 7.77 -1.79 -17.53
C LEU A 444 6.42 -1.19 -17.91
N ALA A 445 5.66 -1.89 -18.74
CA ALA A 445 4.30 -1.47 -19.08
C ALA A 445 3.39 -1.50 -17.86
N LEU A 446 3.48 -2.54 -17.01
CA LEU A 446 2.70 -2.59 -15.77
C LEU A 446 3.16 -1.55 -14.75
N TRP A 447 4.47 -1.35 -14.60
CA TRP A 447 5.04 -0.32 -13.71
C TRP A 447 4.59 1.08 -14.08
N SER A 448 4.31 1.36 -15.36
CA SER A 448 3.72 2.63 -15.78
C SER A 448 2.30 2.90 -15.26
N HIS A 449 1.66 1.88 -14.69
CA HIS A 449 0.36 1.94 -14.00
C HIS A 449 0.48 1.88 -12.47
N ALA A 450 1.71 1.97 -11.94
CA ALA A 450 1.93 2.03 -10.51
C ALA A 450 1.31 3.28 -9.90
N CYS A 451 0.73 3.12 -8.72
CA CYS A 451 0.14 4.18 -7.92
C CYS A 451 0.16 3.78 -6.44
N LEU A 452 0.11 4.76 -5.56
CA LEU A 452 0.05 4.56 -4.12
C LEU A 452 -1.37 4.19 -3.69
N LEU A 453 -1.45 3.15 -2.89
CA LEU A 453 -2.62 2.79 -2.09
C LEU A 453 -2.57 3.58 -0.76
N PRO A 454 -3.67 3.68 0.00
CA PRO A 454 -3.57 4.16 1.38
C PRO A 454 -2.63 3.24 2.20
N GLN A 455 -2.02 3.80 3.28
CA GLN A 455 -1.29 3.01 4.28
C GLN A 455 -2.13 1.81 4.72
N HIS A 456 -1.46 0.70 5.02
CA HIS A 456 -2.12 -0.51 5.46
C HIS A 456 -2.84 -0.30 6.80
N ASP A 457 -4.13 -0.59 6.81
CA ASP A 457 -5.02 -0.61 7.99
C ASP A 457 -5.99 -1.77 7.75
N GLN A 458 -5.52 -3.01 8.00
CA GLN A 458 -6.21 -4.22 7.58
C GLN A 458 -7.51 -4.47 8.32
N ASP A 459 -7.59 -4.02 9.57
CA ASP A 459 -8.79 -4.14 10.39
C ASP A 459 -9.70 -2.91 10.34
N PHE A 460 -9.25 -1.83 9.69
CA PHE A 460 -9.98 -0.59 9.44
C PHE A 460 -10.39 0.14 10.72
N ASP A 461 -9.58 0.05 11.77
CA ASP A 461 -9.84 0.68 13.05
C ASP A 461 -9.29 2.12 13.15
N GLY A 462 -8.51 2.54 12.16
CA GLY A 462 -7.91 3.87 12.07
C GLY A 462 -6.55 3.97 12.74
N VAL A 463 -5.86 2.85 12.88
CA VAL A 463 -4.48 2.74 13.30
C VAL A 463 -3.78 1.90 12.23
N GLY A 464 -2.78 2.49 11.55
CA GLY A 464 -2.02 1.76 10.55
C GLY A 464 -1.32 0.51 11.13
N ASP A 465 -1.12 -0.51 10.31
CA ASP A 465 -0.65 -1.81 10.75
C ASP A 465 0.74 -1.76 11.41
N ALA A 466 1.63 -0.86 10.95
CA ALA A 466 2.97 -0.70 11.52
C ALA A 466 2.95 -0.16 12.97
N CYS A 467 1.93 0.61 13.30
CA CYS A 467 1.70 1.23 14.60
C CYS A 467 0.63 0.53 15.43
N ASP A 468 -0.15 -0.36 14.82
CA ASP A 468 -1.17 -1.12 15.50
C ASP A 468 -0.55 -2.24 16.36
N LEU A 469 -1.04 -2.33 17.58
CA LEU A 469 -0.69 -3.39 18.50
C LEU A 469 -1.52 -4.66 18.27
N CYS A 470 -2.57 -4.59 17.45
CA CYS A 470 -3.45 -5.69 17.07
C CYS A 470 -3.93 -5.62 15.60
N MET A 471 -3.01 -5.53 14.63
CA MET A 471 -3.23 -5.31 13.17
C MET A 471 -4.37 -6.07 12.46
N PHE A 472 -4.93 -7.13 13.04
CA PHE A 472 -6.03 -7.92 12.45
C PHE A 472 -7.32 -7.85 13.26
N ALA A 473 -7.42 -6.96 14.26
CA ALA A 473 -8.46 -7.03 15.28
C ALA A 473 -8.93 -5.64 15.72
N PHE A 474 -9.97 -5.16 15.04
CA PHE A 474 -10.53 -3.82 15.19
C PHE A 474 -10.52 -3.31 16.66
N ASP A 475 -9.52 -2.49 16.99
CA ASP A 475 -9.30 -1.86 18.30
C ASP A 475 -8.80 -0.40 18.16
N PRO A 476 -9.72 0.54 17.88
CA PRO A 476 -9.38 1.96 17.75
C PRO A 476 -8.69 2.58 18.97
N SER A 477 -8.66 1.89 20.11
CA SER A 477 -8.02 2.38 21.32
C SER A 477 -6.53 2.10 21.37
N ASN A 478 -6.03 1.17 20.56
CA ASN A 478 -4.65 0.73 20.46
C ASN A 478 -3.99 0.59 21.84
N THR A 479 -4.63 -0.15 22.74
CA THR A 479 -4.20 -0.20 24.14
C THR A 479 -3.16 -1.28 24.39
N ILE A 480 -2.09 -0.93 25.11
CA ILE A 480 -1.03 -1.87 25.50
C ILE A 480 -1.60 -2.98 26.40
N TYR A 481 -1.24 -4.23 26.08
CA TYR A 481 -1.53 -5.40 26.89
C TYR A 481 -0.80 -5.36 28.24
N VAL A 482 -1.55 -5.62 29.31
CA VAL A 482 -1.01 -5.77 30.67
C VAL A 482 -1.44 -7.12 31.22
N ASP A 483 -0.45 -7.96 31.57
CA ASP A 483 -0.71 -9.30 32.05
C ASP A 483 -1.22 -9.35 33.51
N GLU A 484 -1.59 -10.55 33.98
CA GLU A 484 -2.09 -10.77 35.33
C GLU A 484 -1.07 -10.41 36.43
N GLN A 485 0.21 -10.29 36.10
CA GLN A 485 1.28 -9.85 37.02
C GLN A 485 1.52 -8.35 36.98
N ALA A 486 0.67 -7.60 36.27
CA ALA A 486 0.77 -6.16 36.05
C ALA A 486 2.04 -5.76 35.26
N MET A 487 2.55 -6.66 34.42
CA MET A 487 3.61 -6.34 33.47
C MET A 487 2.97 -5.83 32.18
N ALA A 488 3.41 -4.67 31.71
CA ALA A 488 3.01 -4.12 30.43
C ALA A 488 3.91 -4.67 29.32
N TRP A 489 3.30 -5.00 28.18
CA TRP A 489 3.95 -5.54 26.99
C TRP A 489 3.84 -4.50 25.86
N PRO A 490 4.83 -3.61 25.68
CA PRO A 490 4.68 -2.40 24.87
C PRO A 490 4.38 -2.61 23.38
N ASN A 491 4.61 -3.83 22.88
CA ASN A 491 4.43 -4.20 21.48
C ASN A 491 3.33 -5.27 21.34
N ALA A 492 2.43 -5.39 22.31
CA ALA A 492 1.32 -6.32 22.27
C ALA A 492 0.05 -5.58 22.67
N GLY A 493 -1.01 -5.72 21.88
CA GLY A 493 -2.26 -5.01 22.13
C GLY A 493 -3.21 -5.81 23.00
N ALA A 494 -4.04 -5.11 23.76
CA ALA A 494 -4.92 -5.72 24.74
C ALA A 494 -6.03 -6.54 24.07
N ALA A 495 -6.55 -6.09 22.92
CA ALA A 495 -7.63 -6.75 22.18
C ALA A 495 -7.27 -8.18 21.75
N CYS A 496 -6.19 -8.33 20.99
CA CYS A 496 -5.66 -9.58 20.47
C CYS A 496 -4.99 -10.49 21.53
N ASN A 497 -4.80 -10.00 22.77
CA ASN A 497 -4.26 -10.79 23.89
C ASN A 497 -5.32 -11.11 24.98
N GLY A 498 -6.60 -11.12 24.60
CA GLY A 498 -7.71 -11.58 25.46
C GLY A 498 -8.08 -10.60 26.58
N ALA A 499 -7.65 -9.35 26.48
CA ALA A 499 -7.90 -8.27 27.45
C ALA A 499 -8.62 -7.09 26.79
N PHE A 500 -9.67 -7.35 26.00
CA PHE A 500 -10.48 -6.29 25.40
C PHE A 500 -11.34 -5.57 26.46
N SER A 501 -11.29 -4.24 26.53
CA SER A 501 -12.15 -3.47 27.42
C SER A 501 -13.46 -3.09 26.71
N PRO A 502 -14.62 -3.68 27.07
CA PRO A 502 -15.92 -3.40 26.43
C PRO A 502 -16.40 -1.94 26.61
N THR A 503 -15.68 -1.10 27.34
CA THR A 503 -16.04 0.31 27.56
C THR A 503 -15.90 1.21 26.33
N LEU A 504 -15.31 0.71 25.23
CA LEU A 504 -15.08 1.48 24.00
C LEU A 504 -16.18 1.29 22.94
N VAL A 505 -16.90 0.16 22.97
CA VAL A 505 -18.29 0.13 22.46
C VAL A 505 -19.10 0.97 23.44
N ARG A 506 -19.52 2.19 23.07
CA ARG A 506 -20.40 3.01 23.92
C ARG A 506 -21.74 2.31 24.13
N GLY A 507 -21.81 1.38 25.07
CA GLY A 507 -23.04 0.64 25.34
C GLY A 507 -22.91 -0.78 25.84
N ALA A 508 -21.72 -1.41 25.85
CA ALA A 508 -21.57 -2.74 26.43
C ALA A 508 -21.57 -2.68 27.97
N ALA A 509 -22.70 -2.27 28.54
CA ALA A 509 -23.05 -2.59 29.90
C ALA A 509 -23.34 -4.08 29.95
N CYS A 510 -22.41 -4.88 30.47
CA CYS A 510 -22.67 -6.26 30.85
C CYS A 510 -23.89 -6.29 31.80
N TRP A 511 -25.01 -6.84 31.34
CA TRP A 511 -26.12 -7.15 32.22
C TRP A 511 -25.68 -8.28 33.15
N SER A 512 -25.61 -7.98 34.44
CA SER A 512 -25.53 -9.01 35.48
C SER A 512 -26.96 -9.42 35.84
N GLU A 513 -27.26 -10.71 35.76
CA GLU A 513 -28.37 -11.32 36.52
C GLU A 513 -27.94 -11.71 37.93
#